data_AF-A0A1A7XVE2-F1
#
_entry.id   AF-A0A1A7XVE2-F1
#
_cell.length_a   1.000
_cell.length_b   1.000
_cell.length_c   1.000
_cell.angle_alpha   90.00
_cell.angle_beta   90.00
_cell.angle_gamma   90.00
#
_symmetry.space_group_name_H-M   'P 1'
#
loop_
_entity.id
_entity.type
_entity.pdbx_description
1 polymer ?
#
loop_
_entity_poly.entity_id
_entity_poly.type
_entity_poly.pdbx_seq_one_letter_code
_entity_poly.pdbx_strand_id
1 'polypeptide(L)'
;MADEEAVMEESISPAQSPLVSVTFQRNVRRKEKFLEAEPKALGITEIGLSLYTIICLGVLRGKGLSNPHSDIPIFIASLLIIIAGNVALAAQNLHLPTLRACLGMQILACCASIVNIICTLVKMGEGSHQCWYLHSVKYQDVCHQVEYIYFHFYGGGVLVQATLLAISVSLMAYCCKVVNCCGPAPKMPVIMVQTPQQPESSSVNDQTSTQDS
;
A
#
# COMPACT_ATOMS: atom_id res chain seq x y z
N MET A 1 24.82 -8.29 39.97
CA MET A 1 24.19 -7.97 41.26
C MET A 1 22.81 -7.45 40.91
N ALA A 2 21.81 -8.33 40.77
CA ALA A 2 21.13 -9.04 41.88
C ALA A 2 20.34 -8.01 42.70
N ASP A 3 19.02 -7.88 42.49
CA ASP A 3 17.92 -8.65 43.12
C ASP A 3 17.16 -7.60 43.99
N GLU A 4 15.86 -7.56 44.26
CA GLU A 4 14.72 -8.50 44.34
C GLU A 4 13.44 -7.61 44.28
N GLU A 5 12.37 -7.98 43.58
CA GLU A 5 11.23 -8.77 44.08
C GLU A 5 10.38 -8.10 45.19
N ALA A 6 9.13 -7.81 44.82
CA ALA A 6 8.00 -7.87 45.75
C ALA A 6 6.89 -8.66 45.06
N VAL A 7 7.04 -9.97 45.17
CA VAL A 7 6.01 -10.99 44.96
C VAL A 7 4.94 -10.80 46.03
N MET A 8 3.68 -10.67 45.62
CA MET A 8 2.54 -11.10 46.44
C MET A 8 1.78 -12.13 45.62
N GLU A 9 2.10 -13.39 45.91
CA GLU A 9 1.29 -14.53 45.53
C GLU A 9 0.01 -14.52 46.36
N GLU A 10 -1.15 -14.47 45.71
CA GLU A 10 -2.37 -15.01 46.28
C GLU A 10 -2.75 -16.24 45.45
N SER A 11 -2.41 -17.40 46.02
CA SER A 11 -2.78 -18.72 45.50
C SER A 11 -4.25 -19.01 45.83
N ILE A 12 -5.10 -19.09 44.80
CA ILE A 12 -6.29 -19.95 44.79
C ILE A 12 -6.28 -20.74 43.48
N SER A 13 -6.08 -22.05 43.61
CA SER A 13 -6.15 -23.11 42.60
C SER A 13 -7.54 -23.78 42.68
N PRO A 14 -7.95 -24.69 41.76
CA PRO A 14 -7.78 -24.80 40.32
C PRO A 14 -9.16 -24.73 39.60
N ALA A 15 -9.18 -24.95 38.29
CA ALA A 15 -10.38 -25.26 37.48
C ALA A 15 -11.21 -24.07 36.98
N GLN A 16 -10.72 -23.46 35.90
CA GLN A 16 -11.48 -23.33 34.65
C GLN A 16 -10.50 -22.95 33.54
N SER A 17 -9.63 -23.91 33.21
CA SER A 17 -8.89 -23.87 31.95
C SER A 17 -9.92 -23.76 30.82
N PRO A 18 -9.88 -22.72 29.96
CA PRO A 18 -10.77 -22.65 28.82
C PRO A 18 -10.44 -23.81 27.90
N LEU A 19 -11.33 -24.81 27.89
CA LEU A 19 -11.14 -26.11 27.26
C LEU A 19 -11.36 -26.01 25.75
N VAL A 20 -10.46 -25.30 25.07
CA VAL A 20 -10.42 -25.00 23.62
C VAL A 20 -10.90 -23.57 23.29
N SER A 21 -9.96 -22.62 23.34
CA SER A 21 -10.04 -21.43 22.50
C SER A 21 -9.71 -21.83 21.06
N VAL A 22 -10.72 -22.02 20.20
CA VAL A 22 -10.49 -22.12 18.76
C VAL A 22 -10.23 -20.71 18.25
N THR A 23 -9.02 -20.19 18.43
CA THR A 23 -8.57 -19.11 17.57
C THR A 23 -8.47 -19.71 16.17
N PHE A 24 -9.29 -19.21 15.24
CA PHE A 24 -9.02 -19.38 13.82
C PHE A 24 -7.68 -18.70 13.55
N GLN A 25 -6.58 -19.42 13.78
CA GLN A 25 -5.26 -18.99 13.40
C GLN A 25 -5.23 -19.05 11.88
N ARG A 26 -5.70 -17.96 11.26
CA ARG A 26 -5.71 -17.77 9.82
C ARG A 26 -4.25 -17.83 9.37
N ASN A 27 -3.86 -18.98 8.82
CA ASN A 27 -2.49 -19.34 8.46
C ASN A 27 -1.73 -18.18 7.78
N VAL A 28 -0.94 -17.44 8.55
CA VAL A 28 -0.15 -16.27 8.11
C VAL A 28 0.90 -16.71 7.07
N ARG A 29 1.46 -17.90 7.26
CA ARG A 29 2.52 -18.48 6.40
C ARG A 29 2.11 -18.75 4.96
N ARG A 30 0.82 -19.02 4.66
CA ARG A 30 0.37 -19.27 3.28
C ARG A 30 0.20 -17.98 2.48
N LYS A 31 -0.08 -16.88 3.19
CA LYS A 31 -0.11 -15.53 2.61
C LYS A 31 1.31 -15.03 2.37
N GLU A 32 2.26 -15.22 3.29
CA GLU A 32 3.65 -14.78 3.11
C GLU A 32 4.26 -15.27 1.79
N LYS A 33 4.19 -16.56 1.45
CA LYS A 33 4.82 -17.07 0.20
C LYS A 33 4.21 -16.55 -1.11
N PHE A 34 2.90 -16.24 -1.12
CA PHE A 34 2.24 -15.70 -2.32
C PHE A 34 2.42 -14.16 -2.39
N LEU A 35 2.50 -13.50 -1.23
CA LEU A 35 2.64 -12.06 -1.08
C LEU A 35 4.10 -11.56 -1.05
N GLU A 36 5.08 -12.45 -0.97
CA GLU A 36 6.50 -12.08 -0.98
C GLU A 36 7.02 -11.85 -2.41
N ALA A 37 6.42 -12.49 -3.41
CA ALA A 37 6.80 -12.35 -4.81
C ALA A 37 6.01 -11.25 -5.56
N GLU A 38 4.72 -11.06 -5.25
CA GLU A 38 3.80 -10.21 -6.01
C GLU A 38 4.05 -8.69 -5.84
N PRO A 39 4.04 -8.09 -4.63
CA PRO A 39 4.32 -6.66 -4.44
C PRO A 39 5.77 -6.28 -4.74
N LYS A 40 6.71 -7.23 -4.71
CA LYS A 40 8.10 -6.99 -5.09
C LYS A 40 8.27 -6.72 -6.56
N ALA A 41 7.68 -7.59 -7.40
CA ALA A 41 7.68 -7.37 -8.83
C ALA A 41 6.97 -6.06 -9.17
N LEU A 42 5.82 -5.78 -8.54
CA LEU A 42 5.04 -4.55 -8.74
C LEU A 42 5.81 -3.27 -8.39
N GLY A 43 6.54 -3.23 -7.27
CA GLY A 43 7.37 -2.07 -6.91
C GLY A 43 8.54 -1.84 -7.87
N ILE A 44 9.18 -2.91 -8.33
CA ILE A 44 10.27 -2.83 -9.31
C ILE A 44 9.74 -2.32 -10.67
N THR A 45 8.57 -2.80 -11.11
CA THR A 45 7.97 -2.31 -12.35
C THR A 45 7.55 -0.84 -12.22
N GLU A 46 7.03 -0.40 -11.08
CA GLU A 46 6.71 1.01 -10.82
C GLU A 46 7.93 1.92 -11.02
N ILE A 47 9.09 1.53 -10.46
CA ILE A 47 10.36 2.24 -10.64
C ILE A 47 10.81 2.19 -12.10
N GLY A 48 10.79 1.00 -12.72
CA GLY A 48 11.27 0.78 -14.09
C GLY A 48 10.49 1.58 -15.15
N LEU A 49 9.15 1.55 -15.09
CA LEU A 49 8.30 2.30 -16.02
C LEU A 49 8.41 3.82 -15.79
N SER A 50 8.61 4.27 -14.55
CA SER A 50 8.84 5.70 -14.28
C SER A 50 10.18 6.19 -14.84
N LEU A 51 11.26 5.42 -14.65
CA LEU A 51 12.57 5.72 -15.24
C LEU A 51 12.52 5.74 -16.76
N TYR A 52 11.82 4.78 -17.37
CA TYR A 52 11.58 4.77 -18.81
C TYR A 52 10.95 6.08 -19.29
N THR A 53 9.92 6.57 -18.58
CA THR A 53 9.25 7.84 -18.90
C THR A 53 10.23 9.03 -18.84
N ILE A 54 11.04 9.11 -17.78
CA ILE A 54 12.05 10.18 -17.60
C ILE A 54 13.07 10.17 -18.75
N ILE A 55 13.58 9.00 -19.13
CA ILE A 55 14.56 8.85 -20.21
C ILE A 55 13.95 9.27 -21.55
N CYS A 56 12.75 8.78 -21.85
CA CYS A 56 12.01 9.10 -23.07
C CYS A 56 11.81 10.62 -23.23
N LEU A 57 11.33 11.30 -22.17
CA LEU A 57 11.16 12.75 -22.17
C LEU A 57 12.48 13.50 -22.23
N GLY A 58 13.52 13.00 -21.55
CA GLY A 58 14.87 13.56 -21.61
C GLY A 58 15.44 13.56 -23.03
N VAL A 59 15.27 12.46 -23.78
CA VAL A 59 15.71 12.35 -25.17
C VAL A 59 14.93 13.30 -26.09
N LEU A 60 13.60 13.39 -25.93
CA LEU A 60 12.79 14.34 -26.70
C LEU A 60 13.20 15.79 -26.43
N ARG A 61 13.46 16.13 -25.17
CA ARG A 61 13.96 17.45 -24.77
C ARG A 61 15.34 17.72 -25.36
N GLY A 62 16.26 16.76 -25.33
CA GLY A 62 17.59 16.90 -25.92
C GLY A 62 17.56 17.14 -27.43
N LYS A 63 16.51 16.68 -28.12
CA LYS A 63 16.27 16.95 -29.55
C LYS A 63 15.45 18.22 -29.83
N GLY A 64 15.07 18.97 -28.80
CA GLY A 64 14.26 20.19 -28.96
C GLY A 64 12.81 19.93 -29.40
N LEU A 65 12.32 18.70 -29.24
CA LEU A 65 10.96 18.29 -29.64
C LEU A 65 9.94 18.48 -28.51
N SER A 66 10.36 19.05 -27.39
CA SER A 66 9.53 19.16 -26.18
C SER A 66 9.71 20.52 -25.51
N ASN A 67 8.59 21.12 -25.09
CA ASN A 67 8.56 22.39 -24.39
C ASN A 67 8.96 22.23 -22.91
N PRO A 68 9.91 23.04 -22.41
CA PRO A 68 10.45 22.89 -21.06
C PRO A 68 9.39 23.12 -19.98
N HIS A 69 8.41 24.00 -20.23
CA HIS A 69 7.38 24.34 -19.25
C HIS A 69 6.42 23.18 -18.97
N SER A 70 6.07 22.41 -20.01
CA SER A 70 5.14 21.27 -19.91
C SER A 70 5.82 19.99 -19.43
N ASP A 71 7.15 19.92 -19.46
CA ASP A 71 7.92 18.74 -19.02
C ASP A 71 8.16 18.73 -17.52
N ILE A 72 8.30 19.90 -16.89
CA ILE A 72 8.50 20.05 -15.44
C ILE A 72 7.47 19.26 -14.62
N PRO A 73 6.14 19.39 -14.85
CA PRO A 73 5.17 18.65 -14.06
C PRO A 73 5.31 17.13 -14.22
N ILE A 74 5.65 16.66 -15.43
CA ILE A 74 5.80 15.23 -15.71
C ILE A 74 7.03 14.68 -14.98
N PHE A 75 8.15 15.40 -14.97
CA PHE A 75 9.34 14.99 -14.20
C PHE A 75 9.05 14.91 -12.71
N ILE A 76 8.38 15.90 -12.14
CA ILE A 76 8.03 15.92 -10.70
C ILE A 76 7.13 14.74 -10.36
N ALA A 77 6.08 14.50 -11.15
CA ALA A 77 5.16 13.38 -10.97
C ALA A 77 5.87 12.02 -11.09
N SER A 78 6.76 11.85 -12.07
CA SER A 78 7.58 10.63 -12.21
C SER A 78 8.49 10.39 -11.00
N LEU A 79 9.09 11.44 -10.41
CA LEU A 79 9.89 11.30 -9.19
C LEU A 79 9.04 10.83 -8.01
N LEU A 80 7.81 11.32 -7.86
CA LEU A 80 6.88 10.85 -6.82
C LEU A 80 6.57 9.36 -6.98
N ILE A 81 6.37 8.89 -8.21
CA ILE A 81 6.13 7.47 -8.53
C ILE A 81 7.38 6.62 -8.18
N ILE A 82 8.59 7.12 -8.45
CA ILE A 82 9.83 6.42 -8.05
C ILE A 82 9.92 6.30 -6.52
N ILE A 83 9.60 7.37 -5.79
CA ILE A 83 9.60 7.34 -4.32
C ILE A 83 8.54 6.34 -3.82
N ALA A 84 7.34 6.32 -4.42
CA ALA A 84 6.29 5.36 -4.09
C ALA A 84 6.73 3.90 -4.33
N GLY A 85 7.36 3.61 -5.47
CA GLY A 85 7.90 2.28 -5.78
C GLY A 85 8.99 1.83 -4.80
N ASN A 86 9.87 2.74 -4.37
CA ASN A 86 10.88 2.43 -3.34
C ASN A 86 10.24 2.12 -1.98
N VAL A 87 9.21 2.88 -1.58
CA VAL A 87 8.46 2.63 -0.34
C VAL A 87 7.69 1.30 -0.44
N ALA A 88 7.14 0.95 -1.61
CA ALA A 88 6.53 -0.35 -1.85
C ALA A 88 7.54 -1.50 -1.70
N LEU A 89 8.79 -1.29 -2.12
CA LEU A 89 9.87 -2.24 -1.91
C LEU A 89 10.19 -2.42 -0.41
N ALA A 90 10.26 -1.31 0.33
CA ALA A 90 10.50 -1.34 1.77
C ALA A 90 9.34 -1.99 2.56
N ALA A 91 8.11 -1.84 2.09
CA ALA A 91 6.90 -2.40 2.70
C ALA A 91 6.85 -3.95 2.68
N GLN A 92 7.74 -4.61 1.93
CA GLN A 92 7.89 -6.07 1.95
C GLN A 92 8.31 -6.60 3.32
N ASN A 93 8.98 -5.79 4.14
CA ASN A 93 9.43 -6.18 5.48
C ASN A 93 8.28 -6.27 6.52
N LEU A 94 7.01 -6.24 6.08
CA LEU A 94 5.79 -6.44 6.88
C LEU A 94 5.62 -5.55 8.12
N HIS A 95 6.36 -4.45 8.21
CA HIS A 95 6.22 -3.49 9.30
C HIS A 95 4.96 -2.64 9.08
N LEU A 96 3.96 -2.75 9.97
CA LEU A 96 2.68 -2.03 9.89
C LEU A 96 2.80 -0.53 9.58
N PRO A 97 3.72 0.22 10.22
CA PRO A 97 3.96 1.63 9.91
C PRO A 97 4.38 1.86 8.45
N THR A 98 5.25 1.01 7.91
CA THR A 98 5.74 1.11 6.53
C THR A 98 4.63 0.82 5.52
N LEU A 99 3.71 -0.10 5.85
CA LEU A 99 2.52 -0.35 5.02
C LEU A 99 1.57 0.85 4.97
N ARG A 100 1.39 1.57 6.09
CA ARG A 100 0.59 2.81 6.11
C ARG A 100 1.25 3.93 5.29
N ALA A 101 2.57 4.06 5.39
CA ALA A 101 3.33 4.99 4.55
C ALA A 101 3.21 4.63 3.06
N CYS A 102 3.34 3.34 2.73
CA CYS A 102 3.15 2.84 1.36
C CYS A 102 1.77 3.19 0.81
N LEU A 103 0.70 2.97 1.59
CA LEU A 103 -0.66 3.33 1.19
C LEU A 103 -0.79 4.82 0.87
N GLY A 104 -0.22 5.70 1.69
CA GLY A 104 -0.20 7.14 1.43
C GLY A 104 0.56 7.50 0.15
N MET A 105 1.72 6.89 -0.06
CA MET A 105 2.53 7.13 -1.26
C MET A 105 1.88 6.58 -2.53
N GLN A 106 1.14 5.48 -2.46
CA GLN A 106 0.44 4.92 -3.62
C GLN A 106 -0.75 5.78 -4.05
N ILE A 107 -1.42 6.45 -3.11
CA ILE A 107 -2.43 7.47 -3.43
C ILE A 107 -1.78 8.63 -4.20
N LEU A 108 -0.63 9.12 -3.71
CA LEU A 108 0.12 10.18 -4.40
C LEU A 108 0.59 9.73 -5.78
N ALA A 109 1.04 8.48 -5.93
CA ALA A 109 1.44 7.91 -7.21
C ALA A 109 0.26 7.80 -8.19
N CYS A 110 -0.94 7.46 -7.72
CA CYS A 110 -2.15 7.49 -8.53
C CYS A 110 -2.46 8.90 -9.03
N CYS A 111 -2.43 9.90 -8.14
CA CYS A 111 -2.62 11.30 -8.52
C CYS A 111 -1.57 11.76 -9.54
N ALA A 112 -0.29 11.43 -9.30
CA ALA A 112 0.81 11.73 -10.21
C ALA A 112 0.62 11.09 -11.58
N SER A 113 0.19 9.83 -11.64
CA SER A 113 -0.09 9.12 -12.90
C SER A 113 -1.24 9.76 -13.68
N ILE A 114 -2.32 10.19 -13.00
CA ILE A 114 -3.43 10.90 -13.63
C ILE A 114 -2.96 12.24 -14.21
N VAL A 115 -2.17 13.01 -13.45
CA VAL A 115 -1.59 14.27 -13.93
C VAL A 115 -0.71 14.02 -15.16
N ASN A 116 0.12 12.98 -15.15
CA ASN A 116 0.94 12.60 -16.29
C ASN A 116 0.12 12.25 -17.54
N ILE A 117 -0.99 11.52 -17.37
CA ILE A 117 -1.90 11.21 -18.47
C ILE A 117 -2.48 12.50 -19.06
N ILE A 118 -3.00 13.40 -18.21
CA ILE A 118 -3.59 14.67 -18.66
C ILE A 118 -2.53 15.51 -19.40
N CYS A 119 -1.35 15.70 -18.82
CA CYS A 119 -0.26 16.45 -19.46
C CYS A 119 0.17 15.83 -20.79
N THR A 120 0.22 14.50 -20.87
CA THR A 120 0.56 13.76 -22.09
C THR A 120 -0.49 13.97 -23.19
N LEU A 121 -1.78 13.91 -22.84
CA LEU A 121 -2.87 14.15 -23.78
C LEU A 121 -2.89 15.59 -24.31
N VAL A 122 -2.60 16.58 -23.46
CA VAL A 122 -2.46 17.97 -23.89
C VAL A 122 -1.33 18.14 -24.90
N LYS A 123 -0.16 17.53 -24.63
CA LYS A 123 0.99 17.56 -25.57
C LYS A 123 0.64 16.90 -26.90
N MET A 124 -0.11 15.81 -26.88
CA MET A 124 -0.59 15.14 -28.09
C MET A 124 -1.45 16.07 -28.97
N GLY A 125 -2.28 16.92 -28.36
CA GLY A 125 -3.10 17.91 -29.07
C GLY A 125 -2.33 19.13 -29.59
N GLU A 126 -1.26 19.55 -28.92
CA GLU A 126 -0.40 20.65 -29.41
C GLU A 126 0.35 20.27 -30.69
N GLY A 127 0.85 19.03 -30.77
CA GLY A 127 1.61 18.54 -31.93
C GLY A 127 0.79 18.51 -33.23
N SER A 128 -0.50 18.17 -33.16
CA SER A 128 -1.39 18.13 -34.33
C SER A 128 -1.72 19.54 -34.85
N HIS A 129 -1.90 20.51 -33.96
CA HIS A 129 -2.19 21.90 -34.34
C HIS A 129 -1.04 22.56 -35.12
N GLN A 130 0.22 22.27 -34.76
CA GLN A 130 1.39 22.79 -35.49
C GLN A 130 1.47 22.25 -36.92
N CYS A 131 1.13 20.98 -37.14
CA CYS A 131 1.07 20.40 -38.48
C CYS A 131 -0.05 21.01 -39.34
N TRP A 132 -1.21 21.27 -38.73
CA TRP A 132 -2.34 21.90 -39.41
C TRP A 132 -2.02 23.29 -39.98
N TYR A 133 -1.22 24.08 -39.27
CA TYR A 133 -0.82 25.42 -39.73
C TYR A 133 0.17 25.38 -40.90
N LEU A 134 1.00 24.33 -41.00
CA LEU A 134 2.01 24.13 -42.04
C LEU A 134 1.50 23.40 -43.28
N HIS A 135 0.18 23.41 -43.52
CA HIS A 135 -0.54 22.76 -44.62
C HIS A 135 -0.19 23.35 -46.01
N SER A 136 1.07 23.29 -46.38
CA SER A 136 1.54 23.48 -47.75
C SER A 136 1.76 22.10 -48.36
N VAL A 137 1.26 21.89 -49.57
CA VAL A 137 1.22 20.59 -50.30
C VAL A 137 2.60 19.90 -50.38
N LYS A 138 3.69 20.65 -50.26
CA LYS A 138 5.08 20.12 -50.28
C LYS A 138 5.50 19.35 -49.03
N TYR A 139 4.85 19.57 -47.88
CA TYR A 139 5.27 19.00 -46.60
C TYR A 139 4.22 18.07 -45.98
N GLN A 140 3.12 17.81 -46.70
CA GLN A 140 2.00 17.02 -46.20
C GLN A 140 2.40 15.60 -45.79
N ASP A 141 3.17 14.89 -46.63
CA ASP A 141 3.61 13.52 -46.32
C ASP A 141 4.54 13.47 -45.10
N VAL A 142 5.45 14.44 -44.99
CA VAL A 142 6.38 14.57 -43.86
C VAL A 142 5.61 14.90 -42.58
N CYS A 143 4.63 15.81 -42.65
CA CYS A 143 3.76 16.16 -41.53
C CYS A 143 3.01 14.93 -41.02
N HIS A 144 2.39 14.18 -41.93
CA HIS A 144 1.59 13.01 -41.58
C HIS A 144 2.45 11.89 -40.96
N GLN A 145 3.68 11.70 -41.42
CA GLN A 145 4.62 10.77 -40.80
C GLN A 145 5.05 11.22 -39.40
N VAL A 146 5.38 12.51 -39.23
CA VAL A 146 5.78 13.05 -37.92
C VAL A 146 4.63 12.99 -36.92
N GLU A 147 3.42 13.36 -37.32
CA GLU A 147 2.22 13.28 -36.48
C GLU A 147 1.92 11.85 -36.07
N TYR A 148 2.01 10.90 -36.99
CA TYR A 148 1.81 9.48 -36.69
C TYR A 148 2.82 8.96 -35.66
N ILE A 149 4.12 9.27 -35.84
CA ILE A 149 5.17 8.88 -34.90
C ILE A 149 4.94 9.54 -33.52
N TYR A 150 4.57 10.82 -33.51
CA TYR A 150 4.30 11.58 -32.29
C TYR A 150 3.11 10.99 -31.53
N PHE A 151 1.98 10.78 -32.21
CA PHE A 151 0.79 10.17 -31.63
C PHE A 151 1.07 8.78 -31.08
N HIS A 152 1.81 7.95 -31.82
CA HIS A 152 2.15 6.59 -31.38
C HIS A 152 3.08 6.61 -30.15
N PHE A 153 4.03 7.54 -30.11
CA PHE A 153 4.93 7.71 -28.97
C PHE A 153 4.16 8.15 -27.70
N TYR A 154 3.35 9.20 -27.78
CA TYR A 154 2.58 9.68 -26.63
C TYR A 154 1.46 8.73 -26.24
N GLY A 155 0.83 8.05 -27.20
CA GLY A 155 -0.10 6.95 -26.93
C GLY A 155 0.56 5.82 -26.14
N GLY A 156 1.77 5.42 -26.51
CA GLY A 156 2.60 4.50 -25.72
C GLY A 156 2.88 5.03 -24.30
N GLY A 157 3.16 6.33 -24.18
CA GLY A 157 3.31 7.01 -22.89
C GLY A 157 2.05 6.93 -22.01
N VAL A 158 0.86 7.14 -22.58
CA VAL A 158 -0.41 7.00 -21.85
C VAL A 158 -0.60 5.56 -21.36
N LEU A 159 -0.28 4.56 -22.19
CA LEU A 159 -0.35 3.15 -21.78
C LEU A 159 0.60 2.84 -20.61
N VAL A 160 1.82 3.37 -20.64
CA VAL A 160 2.79 3.26 -19.54
C VAL A 160 2.22 3.88 -18.25
N GLN A 161 1.64 5.09 -18.32
CA GLN A 161 1.06 5.75 -17.15
C GLN A 161 -0.22 5.06 -16.65
N ALA A 162 -1.04 4.51 -17.54
CA ALA A 162 -2.19 3.70 -17.17
C ALA A 162 -1.77 2.40 -16.45
N THR A 163 -0.66 1.81 -16.89
CA THR A 163 -0.06 0.63 -16.23
C THR A 163 0.46 0.99 -14.83
N LEU A 164 1.15 2.14 -14.69
CA LEU A 164 1.57 2.67 -13.38
C LEU A 164 0.37 2.88 -12.45
N LEU A 165 -0.71 3.50 -12.94
CA LEU A 165 -1.94 3.68 -12.18
C LEU A 165 -2.54 2.34 -11.71
N ALA A 166 -2.60 1.35 -12.60
CA ALA A 166 -3.12 0.02 -12.26
C ALA A 166 -2.25 -0.70 -11.21
N ILE A 167 -0.93 -0.57 -11.31
CA ILE A 167 0.02 -1.09 -10.32
C ILE A 167 -0.19 -0.43 -8.96
N SER A 168 -0.26 0.91 -8.92
CA SER A 168 -0.46 1.66 -7.67
C SER A 168 -1.79 1.30 -7.00
N VAL A 169 -2.88 1.17 -7.75
CA VAL A 169 -4.19 0.72 -7.23
C VAL A 169 -4.12 -0.71 -6.68
N SER A 170 -3.41 -1.60 -7.37
CA SER A 170 -3.19 -2.98 -6.92
C SER A 170 -2.42 -3.02 -5.60
N LEU A 171 -1.36 -2.20 -5.47
CA LEU A 171 -0.58 -2.06 -4.25
C LEU A 171 -1.40 -1.44 -3.11
N MET A 172 -2.29 -0.47 -3.38
CA MET A 172 -3.23 0.05 -2.38
C MET A 172 -4.18 -1.04 -1.87
N ALA A 173 -4.83 -1.79 -2.77
CA ALA A 173 -5.74 -2.86 -2.39
C ALA A 173 -5.03 -3.93 -1.54
N TYR A 174 -3.79 -4.25 -1.91
CA TYR A 174 -2.93 -5.14 -1.14
C TYR A 174 -2.64 -4.58 0.26
N CYS A 175 -2.15 -3.34 0.36
CA CYS A 175 -1.83 -2.70 1.64
C CYS A 175 -3.06 -2.61 2.55
N CYS A 176 -4.22 -2.23 2.02
CA CYS A 176 -5.50 -2.20 2.75
C CYS A 176 -5.86 -3.58 3.34
N LYS A 177 -5.68 -4.63 2.54
CA LYS A 177 -5.97 -6.01 2.96
C LYS A 177 -5.05 -6.48 4.08
N VAL A 178 -3.77 -6.12 4.04
CA VAL A 178 -2.79 -6.46 5.10
C VAL A 178 -3.05 -5.66 6.37
N VAL A 179 -3.31 -4.36 6.27
CA VAL A 179 -3.62 -3.50 7.42
C VAL A 179 -4.88 -3.97 8.14
N ASN A 180 -5.91 -4.42 7.42
CA ASN A 180 -7.11 -4.99 8.05
C ASN A 180 -6.87 -6.38 8.69
N CYS A 181 -5.87 -7.14 8.22
CA CYS A 181 -5.53 -8.45 8.78
C CYS A 181 -4.60 -8.38 10.00
N CYS A 182 -3.69 -7.40 10.05
CA CYS A 182 -2.63 -7.30 11.06
C CYS A 182 -2.73 -6.02 11.90
N GLY A 183 -3.78 -5.23 11.69
CA GLY A 183 -4.11 -4.05 12.48
C GLY A 183 -4.39 -4.40 13.94
N PRO A 184 -4.23 -3.44 14.88
CA PRO A 184 -4.66 -3.61 16.26
C PRO A 184 -6.10 -4.12 16.26
N ALA A 185 -6.35 -5.28 16.88
CA ALA A 185 -7.65 -5.89 16.88
C ALA A 185 -8.72 -4.87 17.34
N PRO A 186 -9.87 -4.76 16.64
CA PRO A 186 -10.98 -4.00 17.20
C PRO A 186 -11.29 -4.65 18.56
N LYS A 187 -11.37 -3.83 19.61
CA LYS A 187 -11.74 -4.25 20.97
C LYS A 187 -13.11 -4.94 20.90
N MET A 188 -13.13 -6.25 20.66
CA MET A 188 -14.35 -7.05 20.70
C MET A 188 -14.60 -7.41 22.17
N PRO A 189 -15.78 -7.08 22.71
CA PRO A 189 -16.11 -7.45 24.08
C PRO A 189 -16.24 -8.98 24.14
N VAL A 190 -15.50 -9.59 25.06
CA VAL A 190 -15.66 -11.00 25.40
C VAL A 190 -17.06 -11.15 26.00
N ILE A 191 -18.00 -11.72 25.25
CA ILE A 191 -19.28 -12.15 25.82
C ILE A 191 -19.00 -13.42 26.61
N MET A 192 -18.76 -13.24 27.91
CA MET A 192 -18.72 -14.33 28.89
C MET A 192 -20.16 -14.82 29.08
N VAL A 193 -20.48 -16.02 28.60
CA VAL A 193 -21.75 -16.67 28.93
C VAL A 193 -21.61 -17.23 30.34
N GLN A 194 -22.09 -16.48 31.35
CA GLN A 194 -22.26 -17.00 32.70
C GLN A 194 -23.56 -17.82 32.75
N THR A 195 -23.45 -19.11 33.01
CA THR A 195 -24.58 -19.94 33.46
C THR A 195 -24.84 -19.69 34.96
N PRO A 196 -26.11 -19.63 35.43
CA PRO A 196 -26.40 -19.35 36.84
C PRO A 196 -25.99 -20.54 37.73
N GLN A 197 -25.15 -20.30 38.75
CA GLN A 197 -24.99 -21.23 39.88
C GLN A 197 -25.99 -20.89 40.98
N GLN A 198 -26.79 -21.88 41.36
CA GLN A 198 -27.75 -21.85 42.46
C GLN A 198 -26.99 -21.82 43.81
N PRO A 199 -27.39 -20.98 44.78
CA PRO A 199 -26.65 -20.79 46.03
C PRO A 199 -26.89 -21.91 47.03
N GLU A 200 -25.80 -22.51 47.54
CA GLU A 200 -25.79 -23.25 48.82
C GLU A 200 -25.68 -22.24 49.96
N SER A 201 -26.73 -22.17 50.79
CA SER A 201 -26.79 -21.33 51.99
C SER A 201 -26.38 -22.13 53.24
N SER A 202 -25.38 -21.56 53.90
CA SER A 202 -24.82 -21.74 55.24
C SER A 202 -25.78 -21.87 56.43
N SER A 203 -25.25 -22.44 57.54
CA SER A 203 -25.31 -21.97 58.96
C SER A 203 -25.04 -23.17 59.92
N VAL A 204 -24.49 -23.11 61.14
CA VAL A 204 -24.51 -22.16 62.26
C VAL A 204 -23.29 -22.43 63.18
N ASN A 205 -22.80 -21.39 63.88
CA ASN A 205 -21.79 -21.38 64.97
C ASN A 205 -22.14 -22.27 66.19
N ASP A 206 -21.10 -22.68 66.95
CA ASP A 206 -21.18 -22.59 68.42
C ASP A 206 -19.78 -22.48 69.07
N GLN A 207 -19.67 -21.54 70.02
CA GLN A 207 -18.52 -21.37 70.92
C GLN A 207 -18.63 -22.37 72.08
N THR A 208 -17.53 -22.95 72.57
CA THR A 208 -17.28 -23.18 74.02
C THR A 208 -15.80 -23.50 74.29
N SER A 209 -15.36 -22.95 75.43
CA SER A 209 -14.06 -22.87 76.12
C SER A 209 -13.38 -24.21 76.55
N THR A 210 -12.21 -24.06 77.19
CA THR A 210 -11.32 -24.98 77.96
C THR A 210 -10.28 -25.76 77.12
N GLN A 211 -8.96 -25.53 77.17
CA GLN A 211 -7.95 -25.33 78.23
C GLN A 211 -7.50 -26.64 78.93
N ASP A 212 -6.25 -27.02 78.66
CA ASP A 212 -5.28 -27.88 79.35
C ASP A 212 -5.57 -29.35 79.77
N SER A 213 -4.57 -30.18 79.40
CA SER A 213 -4.10 -31.48 79.94
C SER A 213 -4.92 -32.76 79.72
#